data_AF-A0A2A3XZZ6-F1
#
_entry.id   AF-A0A2A3XZZ6-F1
#
_cell.length_a   1.000
_cell.length_b   1.000
_cell.length_c   1.000
_cell.angle_alpha   90.00
_cell.angle_beta   90.00
_cell.angle_gamma   90.00
#
_symmetry.space_group_name_H-M   'P 1'
#
loop_
_entity.id
_entity.type
_entity.pdbx_description
1 polymer ?
#
loop_
_entity_poly.entity_id
_entity_poly.type
_entity_poly.pdbx_seq_one_letter_code
_entity_poly.pdbx_strand_id
1 'polypeptide(L)'
;MEQLKARYAADGARAADSKPVPFYSVSEEEWRSIPRDIPNVMVLLASWLPLIALNVYLFRFAYPDREELELGGLLTFSVIAACIAVMWAACRIAPWLALTATAALYLILQPEGVPQLVLLGCGAFFGLLALTGLCNQLRFIARLRRWRALSSSTVEIPPEQRARLHAYRQLPKSLWYLALGSMIYPMLKLAWQFFTDAKQVFNALDRDRIDSLVIGVAALALCLVVVLVRFIEQQLAGNLALEIPLARGYGPLSFTAVGKVVPAEPLPGGGCDCTNPDRESKTLEYEQFVECLDSCRVHGIAAVNSLSPAEFLRVADQPWVWGEHVNDALVRGGDRMVIAGLSGWDSIPVRLEVRTVFAQGRQAAANYLPRRAAEPRKRATRGLRWRDGADSTIEVERFNPDTMPEFERISLAGAGIDGYAVRVRSRRPFICEHPAR
;
A
#
# COMPACT_ATOMS: atom_id res chain seq x y z
N MET A 1 -18.55 5.22 -35.68
CA MET A 1 -18.47 6.71 -35.70
C MET A 1 -19.02 7.33 -34.41
N GLU A 2 -20.21 6.94 -33.94
CA GLU A 2 -20.78 7.46 -32.67
C GLU A 2 -19.98 7.10 -31.41
N GLN A 3 -19.48 5.86 -31.28
CA GLN A 3 -18.61 5.46 -30.16
C GLN A 3 -17.26 6.23 -30.14
N LEU A 4 -16.78 6.65 -31.31
CA LEU A 4 -15.54 7.42 -31.46
C LEU A 4 -15.76 8.88 -31.07
N LYS A 5 -16.91 9.48 -31.43
CA LYS A 5 -17.33 10.81 -30.97
C LYS A 5 -17.60 10.83 -29.46
N ALA A 6 -18.22 9.79 -28.91
CA ALA A 6 -18.42 9.63 -27.46
C ALA A 6 -17.10 9.51 -26.71
N ARG A 7 -16.09 8.81 -27.27
CA ARG A 7 -14.72 8.77 -26.73
C ARG A 7 -14.05 10.14 -26.74
N TYR A 8 -14.05 10.86 -27.86
CA TYR A 8 -13.46 12.21 -27.90
C TYR A 8 -14.18 13.20 -26.98
N ALA A 9 -15.49 13.06 -26.79
CA ALA A 9 -16.25 13.87 -25.82
C ALA A 9 -15.94 13.49 -24.37
N ALA A 10 -15.78 12.20 -24.05
CA ALA A 10 -15.40 11.72 -22.73
C ALA A 10 -13.94 12.04 -22.39
N ASP A 11 -13.03 11.93 -23.36
CA ASP A 11 -11.62 12.31 -23.22
C ASP A 11 -11.48 13.84 -23.12
N GLY A 12 -12.29 14.61 -23.86
CA GLY A 12 -12.38 16.06 -23.73
C GLY A 12 -12.92 16.52 -22.37
N ALA A 13 -13.91 15.82 -21.81
CA ALA A 13 -14.44 16.08 -20.48
C ALA A 13 -13.46 15.64 -19.37
N ARG A 14 -12.76 14.50 -19.54
CA ARG A 14 -11.70 14.03 -18.63
C ARG A 14 -10.48 14.96 -18.62
N ALA A 15 -10.13 15.54 -19.78
CA ALA A 15 -9.07 16.53 -19.89
C ALA A 15 -9.44 17.85 -19.17
N ALA A 16 -10.71 18.27 -19.26
CA ALA A 16 -11.20 19.50 -18.61
C ALA A 16 -11.16 19.45 -17.07
N ASP A 17 -11.30 18.27 -16.46
CA ASP A 17 -11.19 18.06 -15.00
C ASP A 17 -9.80 17.59 -14.53
N SER A 18 -8.87 17.41 -15.47
CA SER A 18 -7.50 17.04 -15.15
C SER A 18 -6.76 18.21 -14.51
N LYS A 19 -5.93 17.92 -13.49
CA LYS A 19 -5.11 18.95 -12.84
C LYS A 19 -3.65 18.78 -13.24
N PRO A 20 -3.00 19.80 -13.83
CA PRO A 20 -1.57 19.73 -14.08
C PRO A 20 -0.84 19.68 -12.74
N VAL A 21 0.01 18.68 -12.57
CA VAL A 21 0.95 18.60 -11.44
C VAL A 21 2.37 18.73 -11.95
N PRO A 22 3.27 19.36 -11.16
CA PRO A 22 4.70 19.33 -11.43
C PRO A 22 5.20 17.91 -11.67
N PHE A 23 6.09 17.75 -12.65
CA PHE A 23 6.73 16.49 -12.99
C PHE A 23 8.24 16.58 -12.83
N TYR A 24 8.83 15.57 -12.20
CA TYR A 24 10.27 15.46 -12.03
C TYR A 24 10.75 14.03 -12.27
N SER A 25 11.80 13.88 -13.07
CA SER A 25 12.46 12.58 -13.28
C SER A 25 13.62 12.43 -12.31
N VAL A 26 13.49 11.46 -11.39
CA VAL A 26 14.46 11.23 -10.33
C VAL A 26 15.56 10.32 -10.85
N SER A 27 16.83 10.74 -10.74
CA SER A 27 17.94 9.86 -11.14
C SER A 27 18.07 8.66 -10.20
N GLU A 28 18.79 7.62 -10.64
CA GLU A 28 19.05 6.45 -9.81
C GLU A 28 19.84 6.80 -8.54
N GLU A 29 20.83 7.68 -8.66
CA GLU A 29 21.64 8.18 -7.55
C GLU A 29 20.80 8.97 -6.56
N GLU A 30 19.91 9.83 -7.06
CA GLU A 30 18.99 10.59 -6.23
C GLU A 30 18.02 9.67 -5.48
N TRP A 31 17.49 8.65 -6.16
CA TRP A 31 16.60 7.66 -5.56
C TRP A 31 17.32 6.84 -4.47
N ARG A 32 18.59 6.49 -4.69
CA ARG A 32 19.45 5.83 -3.70
C ARG A 32 19.75 6.73 -2.49
N SER A 33 19.89 8.03 -2.72
CA SER A 33 20.23 9.02 -1.68
C SER A 33 19.10 9.33 -0.70
N ILE A 34 17.89 8.80 -0.92
CA ILE A 34 16.77 9.00 0.00
C ILE A 34 17.16 8.52 1.40
N PRO A 35 17.02 9.38 2.43
CA PRO A 35 17.48 9.09 3.78
C PRO A 35 16.91 7.75 4.26
N ARG A 36 17.73 7.00 4.99
CA ARG A 36 17.26 5.80 5.68
C ARG A 36 16.45 6.22 6.89
N ASP A 37 15.45 5.42 7.20
CA ASP A 37 14.67 5.58 8.43
C ASP A 37 14.70 4.26 9.23
N ILE A 38 14.05 4.23 10.39
CA ILE A 38 13.87 3.01 11.18
C ILE A 38 12.79 2.16 10.51
N PRO A 39 12.96 0.85 10.30
CA PRO A 39 11.90 0.02 9.73
C PRO A 39 10.59 0.13 10.53
N ASN A 40 9.45 0.24 9.84
CA ASN A 40 8.15 0.45 10.48
C ASN A 40 7.82 -0.58 11.57
N VAL A 41 8.15 -1.84 11.33
CA VAL A 41 7.97 -2.94 12.30
C VAL A 41 8.76 -2.69 13.57
N MET A 42 9.96 -2.11 13.49
CA MET A 42 10.78 -1.82 14.67
C MET A 42 10.24 -0.63 15.45
N VAL A 43 9.80 0.44 14.76
CA VAL A 43 9.15 1.59 15.42
C VAL A 43 7.91 1.14 16.20
N LEU A 44 7.12 0.26 15.60
CA LEU A 44 5.93 -0.32 16.21
C LEU A 44 6.28 -1.14 17.46
N LEU A 45 7.21 -2.09 17.36
CA LEU A 45 7.62 -2.91 18.50
C LEU A 45 8.23 -2.06 19.62
N ALA A 46 9.05 -1.06 19.26
CA ALA A 46 9.66 -0.14 20.20
C ALA A 46 8.65 0.80 20.87
N SER A 47 7.47 1.02 20.28
CA SER A 47 6.42 1.84 20.91
C SER A 47 5.56 0.99 21.85
N TRP A 48 5.10 -0.17 21.38
CA TRP A 48 4.07 -0.94 22.09
C TRP A 48 4.61 -1.88 23.15
N LEU A 49 5.75 -2.56 22.93
CA LEU A 49 6.29 -3.45 23.96
C LEU A 49 6.62 -2.71 25.25
N PRO A 50 7.29 -1.54 25.22
CA PRO A 50 7.53 -0.77 26.44
C PRO A 50 6.24 -0.21 27.05
N LEU A 51 5.25 0.17 26.23
CA LEU A 51 3.97 0.66 26.76
C LEU A 51 3.19 -0.45 27.47
N ILE A 52 3.15 -1.67 26.91
CA ILE A 52 2.54 -2.83 27.56
C ILE A 52 3.27 -3.15 28.87
N ALA A 53 4.60 -3.19 28.84
CA ALA A 53 5.41 -3.43 30.03
C ALA A 53 5.17 -2.35 31.11
N LEU A 54 5.07 -1.08 30.71
CA LEU A 54 4.75 0.04 31.60
C LEU A 54 3.36 -0.15 32.25
N ASN A 55 2.34 -0.49 31.47
CA ASN A 55 1.00 -0.75 32.01
C ASN A 55 1.01 -1.93 32.99
N VAL A 56 1.68 -3.03 32.65
CA VAL A 56 1.83 -4.18 33.55
C VAL A 56 2.53 -3.76 34.85
N TYR A 57 3.63 -3.03 34.76
CA TYR A 57 4.34 -2.52 35.93
C TYR A 57 3.42 -1.66 36.82
N LEU A 58 2.73 -0.68 36.22
CA LEU A 58 1.89 0.26 36.97
C LEU A 58 0.70 -0.43 37.65
N PHE A 59 -0.04 -1.29 36.93
CA PHE A 59 -1.27 -1.87 37.44
C PHE A 59 -1.07 -3.14 38.28
N ARG A 60 -0.01 -3.91 38.03
CA ARG A 60 0.24 -5.14 38.81
C ARG A 60 1.18 -4.92 39.99
N PHE A 61 2.06 -3.93 39.94
CA PHE A 61 3.11 -3.77 40.94
C PHE A 61 3.07 -2.42 41.65
N ALA A 62 2.88 -1.31 40.94
CA ALA A 62 2.94 0.01 41.56
C ALA A 62 1.62 0.46 42.22
N TYR A 63 0.48 0.10 41.64
CA TYR A 63 -0.87 0.49 42.11
C TYR A 63 -1.85 -0.70 42.08
N PRO A 64 -1.57 -1.79 42.83
CA PRO A 64 -2.40 -3.00 42.79
C PRO A 64 -3.83 -2.82 43.36
N ASP A 65 -4.03 -1.86 44.28
CA ASP A 65 -5.26 -1.77 45.09
C ASP A 65 -6.28 -0.74 44.59
N ARG A 66 -6.06 -0.11 43.42
CA ARG A 66 -7.02 0.86 42.86
C ARG A 66 -8.04 0.17 41.96
N GLU A 67 -9.19 -0.20 42.51
CA GLU A 67 -10.32 -0.81 41.78
C GLU A 67 -10.83 0.04 40.60
N GLU A 68 -10.72 1.37 40.68
CA GLU A 68 -11.06 2.29 39.57
C GLU A 68 -10.23 2.03 38.29
N LEU A 69 -9.08 1.36 38.43
CA LEU A 69 -8.20 0.95 37.34
C LEU A 69 -8.53 -0.42 36.75
N GLU A 70 -9.49 -1.20 37.28
CA GLU A 70 -9.98 -2.41 36.62
C GLU A 70 -10.84 -2.06 35.39
N LEU A 71 -11.72 -1.08 35.52
CA LEU A 71 -12.50 -0.51 34.41
C LEU A 71 -11.57 0.25 33.45
N GLY A 72 -10.62 1.01 33.99
CA GLY A 72 -9.53 1.64 33.24
C GLY A 72 -8.65 0.63 32.51
N GLY A 73 -8.42 -0.56 33.09
CA GLY A 73 -7.66 -1.66 32.50
C GLY A 73 -8.33 -2.21 31.25
N LEU A 74 -9.62 -2.51 31.30
CA LEU A 74 -10.42 -2.94 30.13
C LEU A 74 -10.46 -1.87 29.03
N LEU A 75 -10.61 -0.60 29.39
CA LEU A 75 -10.58 0.52 28.44
C LEU A 75 -9.18 0.68 27.82
N THR A 76 -8.12 0.53 28.62
CA THR A 76 -6.72 0.60 28.18
C THR A 76 -6.36 -0.57 27.26
N PHE A 77 -6.80 -1.79 27.56
CA PHE A 77 -6.63 -2.96 26.67
C PHE A 77 -7.42 -2.81 25.37
N SER A 78 -8.63 -2.24 25.41
CA SER A 78 -9.46 -1.98 24.23
C SER A 78 -8.90 -0.86 23.35
N VAL A 79 -8.33 0.19 23.97
CA VAL A 79 -7.58 1.24 23.27
C VAL A 79 -6.28 0.69 22.69
N ILE A 80 -5.57 -0.20 23.39
CA ILE A 80 -4.41 -0.91 22.86
C ILE A 80 -4.82 -1.77 21.65
N ALA A 81 -5.96 -2.47 21.70
CA ALA A 81 -6.48 -3.23 20.57
C ALA A 81 -6.89 -2.33 19.39
N ALA A 82 -7.53 -1.18 19.65
CA ALA A 82 -7.84 -0.17 18.64
C ALA A 82 -6.56 0.44 18.04
N CYS A 83 -5.53 0.66 18.85
CA CYS A 83 -4.23 1.13 18.42
C CYS A 83 -3.46 0.07 17.63
N ILE A 84 -3.61 -1.22 17.97
CA ILE A 84 -3.16 -2.38 17.18
C ILE A 84 -3.86 -2.43 15.83
N ALA A 85 -5.14 -2.05 15.74
CA ALA A 85 -5.80 -1.90 14.44
C ALA A 85 -5.20 -0.72 13.63
N VAL A 86 -4.87 0.39 14.30
CA VAL A 86 -4.16 1.53 13.69
C VAL A 86 -2.70 1.18 13.32
N MET A 87 -2.08 0.18 13.97
CA MET A 87 -0.71 -0.28 13.70
C MET A 87 -0.48 -0.69 12.24
N TRP A 88 -1.49 -1.23 11.57
CA TRP A 88 -1.37 -1.60 10.15
C TRP A 88 -1.40 -0.38 9.22
N ALA A 89 -1.95 0.73 9.69
CA ALA A 89 -2.28 1.87 8.85
C ALA A 89 -1.32 3.07 8.99
N ALA A 90 -0.67 3.28 10.14
CA ALA A 90 0.28 4.40 10.33
C ALA A 90 1.31 4.15 11.44
N CYS A 91 2.32 3.31 11.17
CA CYS A 91 3.32 2.91 12.17
C CYS A 91 4.09 4.08 12.78
N ARG A 92 4.24 5.19 12.04
CA ARG A 92 4.95 6.40 12.49
C ARG A 92 4.21 7.24 13.53
N ILE A 93 2.91 7.00 13.71
CA ILE A 93 2.11 7.69 14.72
C ILE A 93 2.18 6.95 16.07
N ALA A 94 2.57 5.67 16.08
CA ALA A 94 2.62 4.86 17.31
C ALA A 94 3.45 5.46 18.46
N PRO A 95 4.65 6.04 18.23
CA PRO A 95 5.41 6.68 19.31
C PRO A 95 4.68 7.88 19.93
N TRP A 96 3.95 8.65 19.12
CA TRP A 96 3.15 9.78 19.61
C TRP A 96 2.00 9.29 20.49
N LEU A 97 1.33 8.20 20.09
CA LEU A 97 0.25 7.61 20.89
C LEU A 97 0.78 7.04 22.22
N ALA A 98 1.93 6.36 22.18
CA ALA A 98 2.57 5.85 23.39
C ALA A 98 2.98 6.99 24.34
N LEU A 99 3.49 8.10 23.79
CA LEU A 99 3.79 9.31 24.56
C LEU A 99 2.55 9.93 25.18
N THR A 100 1.46 10.10 24.41
CA THR A 100 0.18 10.64 24.92
C THR A 100 -0.41 9.74 26.00
N ALA A 101 -0.38 8.41 25.81
CA ALA A 101 -0.84 7.46 26.82
C ALA A 101 -0.01 7.57 28.11
N THR A 102 1.31 7.67 27.99
CA THR A 102 2.23 7.84 29.13
C THR A 102 1.94 9.16 29.88
N ALA A 103 1.71 10.25 29.14
CA ALA A 103 1.35 11.55 29.72
C ALA A 103 -0.01 11.50 30.43
N ALA A 104 -1.01 10.82 29.85
CA ALA A 104 -2.31 10.63 30.47
C ALA A 104 -2.19 9.83 31.78
N LEU A 105 -1.41 8.73 31.78
CA LEU A 105 -1.13 7.95 32.99
C LEU A 105 -0.45 8.79 34.07
N TYR A 106 0.49 9.66 33.70
CA TYR A 106 1.14 10.58 34.64
C TYR A 106 0.12 11.53 35.29
N LEU A 107 -0.81 12.09 34.52
CA LEU A 107 -1.83 13.01 35.03
C LEU A 107 -2.90 12.32 35.89
N ILE A 108 -3.30 11.10 35.53
CA ILE A 108 -4.34 10.34 36.23
C ILE A 108 -3.81 9.75 37.53
N LEU A 109 -2.63 9.12 37.49
CA LEU A 109 -2.07 8.42 38.65
C LEU A 109 -1.39 9.36 39.63
N GLN A 110 -0.96 10.55 39.16
CA GLN A 110 -0.18 11.52 39.94
C GLN A 110 0.94 10.83 40.73
N PRO A 111 1.87 10.16 40.02
CA PRO A 111 2.80 9.25 40.65
C PRO A 111 3.86 10.00 41.46
N GLU A 112 4.29 9.39 42.57
CA GLU A 112 5.39 9.88 43.41
C GLU A 112 6.49 8.81 43.51
N GLY A 113 7.74 9.23 43.71
CA GLY A 113 8.88 8.31 43.91
C GLY A 113 9.25 7.52 42.65
N VAL A 114 9.45 6.21 42.79
CA VAL A 114 9.95 5.34 41.70
C VAL A 114 9.00 5.28 40.50
N PRO A 115 7.68 5.08 40.65
CA PRO A 115 6.73 5.11 39.52
C PRO A 115 6.79 6.40 38.69
N GLN A 116 7.03 7.54 39.34
CA GLN A 116 7.18 8.83 38.67
C GLN A 116 8.40 8.84 37.74
N LEU A 117 9.55 8.38 38.25
CA LEU A 117 10.79 8.29 37.47
C LEU A 117 10.65 7.33 36.28
N VAL A 118 9.96 6.20 36.48
CA VAL A 118 9.68 5.24 35.40
C VAL A 118 8.81 5.87 34.31
N LEU A 119 7.73 6.56 34.68
CA LEU A 119 6.85 7.24 33.73
C LEU A 119 7.56 8.34 32.97
N LEU A 120 8.39 9.16 33.64
CA LEU A 120 9.19 10.19 33.00
C LEU A 120 10.24 9.58 32.05
N GLY A 121 10.89 8.49 32.45
CA GLY A 121 11.85 7.76 31.61
C GLY A 121 11.21 7.18 30.34
N CYS A 122 10.05 6.53 30.48
CA CYS A 122 9.25 6.06 29.34
C CYS A 122 8.78 7.22 28.46
N GLY A 123 8.33 8.32 29.05
CA GLY A 123 7.93 9.53 28.33
C GLY A 123 9.09 10.11 27.52
N ALA A 124 10.28 10.23 28.11
CA ALA A 124 11.48 10.68 27.39
C ALA A 124 11.85 9.74 26.24
N PHE A 125 11.79 8.42 26.46
CA PHE A 125 12.04 7.43 25.42
C PHE A 125 11.06 7.55 24.24
N PHE A 126 9.75 7.60 24.51
CA PHE A 126 8.75 7.75 23.45
C PHE A 126 8.86 9.11 22.76
N GLY A 127 9.17 10.18 23.49
CA GLY A 127 9.45 11.50 22.93
C GLY A 127 10.63 11.49 21.96
N LEU A 128 11.75 10.87 22.33
CA LEU A 128 12.91 10.74 21.45
C LEU A 128 12.59 9.91 20.20
N LEU A 129 11.84 8.81 20.35
CA LEU A 129 11.41 7.97 19.22
C LEU A 129 10.49 8.75 18.27
N ALA A 130 9.52 9.49 18.81
CA ALA A 130 8.59 10.32 18.07
C ALA A 130 9.30 11.45 17.30
N LEU A 131 10.21 12.16 17.97
CA LEU A 131 11.02 13.21 17.36
C LEU A 131 11.94 12.67 16.26
N THR A 132 12.56 11.50 16.47
CA THR A 132 13.39 10.85 15.45
C THR A 132 12.58 10.53 14.19
N GLY A 133 11.39 9.95 14.38
CA GLY A 133 10.45 9.68 13.28
C GLY A 133 10.01 10.95 12.55
N LEU A 134 9.69 12.02 13.28
CA LEU A 134 9.33 13.32 12.72
C LEU A 134 10.47 13.94 11.91
N CYS A 135 11.70 13.95 12.44
CA CYS A 135 12.87 14.47 11.74
C CYS A 135 13.12 13.73 10.42
N ASN A 136 13.03 12.39 10.42
CA ASN A 136 13.20 11.61 9.19
C ASN A 136 12.06 11.84 8.18
N GLN A 137 10.83 12.01 8.67
CA GLN A 137 9.69 12.38 7.84
C GLN A 137 9.89 13.75 7.18
N LEU A 138 10.29 14.76 7.95
CA LEU A 138 10.54 16.11 7.45
C LEU A 138 11.71 16.16 6.47
N ARG A 139 12.77 15.38 6.70
CA ARG A 139 13.90 15.25 5.75
C ARG A 139 13.45 14.67 4.41
N PHE A 140 12.57 13.67 4.43
CA PHE A 140 12.05 13.09 3.20
C PHE A 140 11.11 14.09 2.49
N ILE A 141 10.20 14.75 3.23
CA ILE A 141 9.34 15.81 2.70
C ILE A 141 10.16 16.94 2.08
N ALA A 142 11.24 17.38 2.73
CA ALA A 142 12.12 18.43 2.20
C ALA A 142 12.76 18.01 0.86
N ARG A 143 13.13 16.73 0.70
CA ARG A 143 13.62 16.18 -0.57
C ARG A 143 12.55 16.24 -1.66
N LEU A 144 11.31 15.83 -1.33
CA LEU A 144 10.17 15.89 -2.26
C LEU A 144 9.88 17.33 -2.69
N ARG A 145 9.89 18.28 -1.74
CA ARG A 145 9.74 19.72 -2.04
C ARG A 145 10.84 20.23 -2.95
N ARG A 146 12.09 19.80 -2.75
CA ARG A 146 13.20 20.18 -3.62
C ARG A 146 13.00 19.66 -5.04
N TRP A 147 12.62 18.40 -5.22
CA TRP A 147 12.31 17.85 -6.54
C TRP A 147 11.13 18.56 -7.20
N ARG A 148 10.11 18.91 -6.42
CA ARG A 148 9.01 19.75 -6.90
C ARG A 148 9.48 21.13 -7.36
N ALA A 149 10.40 21.77 -6.64
CA ALA A 149 10.94 23.07 -7.05
C ALA A 149 11.82 22.97 -8.31
N LEU A 150 12.43 21.80 -8.56
CA LEU A 150 13.27 21.53 -9.73
C LEU A 150 12.48 20.92 -10.90
N SER A 151 11.15 20.79 -10.80
CA SER A 151 10.33 20.26 -11.88
C SER A 151 10.40 21.15 -13.11
N SER A 152 10.71 20.57 -14.27
CA SER A 152 10.80 21.30 -15.55
C SER A 152 9.54 21.17 -16.41
N SER A 153 8.63 20.26 -16.06
CA SER A 153 7.42 19.98 -16.84
C SER A 153 6.23 19.67 -15.93
N THR A 154 5.07 19.46 -16.54
CA THR A 154 3.84 19.07 -15.84
C THR A 154 3.22 17.86 -16.49
N VAL A 155 2.48 17.09 -15.70
CA VAL A 155 1.69 15.94 -16.15
C VAL A 155 0.27 16.11 -15.63
N GLU A 156 -0.70 15.75 -16.47
CA GLU A 156 -2.10 15.73 -16.08
C GLU A 156 -2.41 14.43 -15.33
N ILE A 157 -3.03 14.56 -14.15
CA ILE A 157 -3.55 13.40 -13.41
C ILE A 157 -5.06 13.30 -13.70
N PRO A 158 -5.53 12.16 -14.24
CA PRO A 158 -6.95 11.90 -14.43
C PRO A 158 -7.72 11.96 -13.10
N PRO A 159 -8.99 12.42 -13.09
CA PRO A 159 -9.78 12.56 -11.88
C PRO A 159 -9.94 11.24 -11.09
N GLU A 160 -10.05 10.12 -11.80
CA GLU A 160 -10.16 8.78 -11.22
C GLU A 160 -8.91 8.40 -10.39
N GLN A 161 -7.71 8.69 -10.90
CA GLN A 161 -6.45 8.45 -10.20
C GLN A 161 -6.23 9.48 -9.08
N ARG A 162 -6.65 10.74 -9.30
CA ARG A 162 -6.59 11.80 -8.28
C ARG A 162 -7.46 11.47 -7.06
N ALA A 163 -8.63 10.87 -7.26
CA ALA A 163 -9.50 10.44 -6.16
C ALA A 163 -8.79 9.42 -5.24
N ARG A 164 -7.92 8.56 -5.80
CA ARG A 164 -7.11 7.59 -5.03
C ARG A 164 -6.03 8.26 -4.17
N LEU A 165 -5.68 9.53 -4.44
CA LEU A 165 -4.68 10.28 -3.68
C LEU A 165 -5.21 10.94 -2.40
N HIS A 166 -6.53 10.97 -2.17
CA HIS A 166 -7.09 11.60 -0.98
C HIS A 166 -6.59 10.95 0.32
N ALA A 167 -6.26 11.77 1.32
CA ALA A 167 -5.72 11.32 2.60
C ALA A 167 -6.56 10.21 3.28
N TYR A 168 -7.89 10.30 3.22
CA TYR A 168 -8.78 9.29 3.82
C TYR A 168 -8.68 7.91 3.14
N ARG A 169 -8.30 7.85 1.85
CA ARG A 169 -8.06 6.60 1.10
C ARG A 169 -6.67 6.01 1.32
N GLN A 170 -5.78 6.72 2.01
CA GLN A 170 -4.48 6.17 2.42
C GLN A 170 -4.58 5.22 3.62
N LEU A 171 -5.75 5.17 4.27
CA LEU A 171 -6.07 4.22 5.33
C LEU A 171 -6.70 2.93 4.76
N PRO A 172 -6.39 1.74 5.31
CA PRO A 172 -7.05 0.50 4.95
C PRO A 172 -8.57 0.57 5.18
N LYS A 173 -9.38 0.00 4.27
CA LYS A 173 -10.85 -0.05 4.41
C LYS A 173 -11.29 -0.76 5.70
N SER A 174 -10.58 -1.82 6.10
CA SER A 174 -10.84 -2.57 7.32
C SER A 174 -10.82 -1.71 8.57
N LEU A 175 -9.96 -0.69 8.63
CA LEU A 175 -9.85 0.22 9.76
C LEU A 175 -11.05 1.16 9.84
N TRP A 176 -11.55 1.64 8.70
CA TRP A 176 -12.80 2.39 8.64
C TRP A 176 -13.99 1.56 9.09
N TYR A 177 -14.09 0.30 8.62
CA TYR A 177 -15.15 -0.61 9.04
C TYR A 177 -15.08 -0.95 10.52
N LEU A 178 -13.88 -1.16 11.08
CA LEU A 178 -13.71 -1.43 12.50
C LEU A 178 -14.12 -0.23 13.35
N ALA A 179 -13.67 0.98 13.00
CA ALA A 179 -13.97 2.20 13.76
C ALA A 179 -15.45 2.61 13.65
N LEU A 180 -16.05 2.52 12.46
CA LEU A 180 -17.47 2.80 12.28
C LEU A 180 -18.34 1.72 12.91
N GLY A 181 -17.96 0.45 12.77
CA GLY A 181 -18.67 -0.69 13.36
C GLY A 181 -18.68 -0.63 14.89
N SER A 182 -17.54 -0.32 15.51
CA SER A 182 -17.42 -0.19 16.97
C SER A 182 -18.20 1.00 17.54
N MET A 183 -18.53 2.00 16.72
CA MET A 183 -19.39 3.13 17.12
C MET A 183 -20.87 2.87 16.84
N ILE A 184 -21.22 2.43 15.63
CA ILE A 184 -22.61 2.28 15.17
C ILE A 184 -23.31 1.17 15.95
N TYR A 185 -22.65 0.05 16.22
CA TYR A 185 -23.26 -1.07 16.92
C TYR A 185 -23.74 -0.73 18.35
N PRO A 186 -22.91 -0.17 19.25
CA PRO A 186 -23.40 0.23 20.57
C PRO A 186 -24.40 1.38 20.49
N MET A 187 -24.25 2.32 19.53
CA MET A 187 -25.23 3.39 19.32
C MET A 187 -26.62 2.84 18.96
N LEU A 188 -26.70 1.87 18.04
CA LEU A 188 -27.96 1.21 17.66
C LEU A 188 -28.57 0.45 18.84
N LYS A 189 -27.75 -0.23 19.65
CA LYS A 189 -28.22 -0.92 20.86
C LYS A 189 -28.74 0.04 21.93
N LEU A 190 -28.06 1.18 22.14
CA LEU A 190 -28.49 2.22 23.07
C LEU A 190 -29.80 2.87 22.60
N ALA A 191 -29.92 3.17 21.30
CA ALA A 191 -31.16 3.67 20.71
C ALA A 191 -32.30 2.66 20.86
N TRP A 192 -32.07 1.39 20.54
CA TRP A 192 -33.04 0.32 20.73
C TRP A 192 -33.50 0.20 22.17
N GLN A 193 -32.55 0.20 23.12
CA GLN A 193 -32.86 0.18 24.55
C GLN A 193 -33.70 1.39 24.96
N PHE A 194 -33.34 2.58 24.52
CA PHE A 194 -34.10 3.80 24.81
C PHE A 194 -35.54 3.73 24.30
N PHE A 195 -35.77 3.22 23.08
CA PHE A 195 -37.12 3.10 22.51
C PHE A 195 -37.94 1.94 23.07
N THR A 196 -37.30 0.89 23.59
CA THR A 196 -37.98 -0.27 24.19
C THR A 196 -38.18 -0.16 25.69
N ASP A 197 -37.46 0.75 26.36
CA ASP A 197 -37.59 0.96 27.79
C ASP A 197 -38.84 1.81 28.12
N ALA A 198 -39.69 1.27 28.99
CA ALA A 198 -41.03 1.81 29.27
C ALA A 198 -41.01 3.23 29.85
N LYS A 199 -39.89 3.67 30.41
CA LYS A 199 -39.72 5.00 31.03
C LYS A 199 -38.86 5.97 30.21
N GLN A 200 -38.17 5.49 29.16
CA GLN A 200 -37.29 6.30 28.31
C GLN A 200 -36.31 7.20 29.09
N VAL A 201 -35.71 6.69 30.17
CA VAL A 201 -34.83 7.49 31.05
C VAL A 201 -33.36 7.26 30.68
N PHE A 202 -32.64 8.35 30.36
CA PHE A 202 -31.22 8.29 29.98
C PHE A 202 -30.30 7.67 31.06
N ASN A 203 -30.63 7.88 32.35
CA ASN A 203 -29.84 7.34 33.47
C ASN A 203 -30.00 5.82 33.69
N ALA A 204 -30.93 5.18 32.99
CA ALA A 204 -31.12 3.72 33.05
C ALA A 204 -30.37 2.97 31.93
N LEU A 205 -29.62 3.69 31.09
CA LEU A 205 -28.83 3.09 30.01
C LEU A 205 -27.67 2.26 30.58
N ASP A 206 -27.44 1.13 29.94
CA ASP A 206 -26.43 0.14 30.32
C ASP A 206 -25.00 0.72 30.19
N ARG A 207 -24.27 0.75 31.32
CA ARG A 207 -22.94 1.36 31.42
C ARG A 207 -21.92 0.70 30.50
N ASP A 208 -22.01 -0.62 30.32
CA ASP A 208 -21.12 -1.38 29.43
C ASP A 208 -21.29 -0.97 27.96
N ARG A 209 -22.50 -0.56 27.57
CA ARG A 209 -22.80 -0.09 26.21
C ARG A 209 -22.32 1.34 26.00
N ILE A 210 -22.37 2.16 27.04
CA ILE A 210 -21.80 3.51 27.03
C ILE A 210 -20.28 3.42 26.90
N ASP A 211 -19.62 2.56 27.68
CA ASP A 211 -18.18 2.36 27.61
C ASP A 211 -17.75 1.83 26.23
N SER A 212 -18.53 0.90 25.65
CA SER A 212 -18.34 0.42 24.28
C SER A 212 -18.45 1.54 23.24
N LEU A 213 -19.42 2.45 23.38
CA LEU A 213 -19.58 3.61 22.52
C LEU A 213 -18.40 4.57 22.65
N VAL A 214 -17.93 4.84 23.86
CA VAL A 214 -16.77 5.69 24.13
C VAL A 214 -15.53 5.13 23.44
N ILE A 215 -15.31 3.81 23.50
CA ILE A 215 -14.22 3.13 22.79
C ILE A 215 -14.36 3.32 21.26
N GLY A 216 -15.57 3.16 20.71
CA GLY A 216 -15.84 3.38 19.29
C GLY A 216 -15.55 4.81 18.84
N VAL A 217 -15.99 5.80 19.62
CA VAL A 217 -15.71 7.22 19.35
C VAL A 217 -14.20 7.52 19.43
N ALA A 218 -13.50 6.98 20.42
CA ALA A 218 -12.05 7.13 20.54
C ALA A 218 -11.30 6.52 19.35
N ALA A 219 -11.71 5.34 18.89
CA ALA A 219 -11.14 4.71 17.70
C ALA A 219 -11.36 5.55 16.44
N LEU A 220 -12.57 6.09 16.25
CA LEU A 220 -12.87 6.99 15.12
C LEU A 220 -12.07 8.29 15.19
N ALA A 221 -11.97 8.92 16.36
CA ALA A 221 -11.16 10.11 16.57
C ALA A 221 -9.69 9.85 16.20
N LEU A 222 -9.16 8.69 16.60
CA LEU A 222 -7.80 8.29 16.24
C LEU A 222 -7.64 8.13 14.72
N CYS A 223 -8.60 7.52 14.02
CA CYS A 223 -8.60 7.43 12.56
C CYS A 223 -8.55 8.82 11.91
N LEU A 224 -9.38 9.75 12.40
CA LEU A 224 -9.42 11.12 11.90
C LEU A 224 -8.11 11.87 12.15
N VAL A 225 -7.45 11.66 13.30
CA VAL A 225 -6.10 12.19 13.56
C VAL A 225 -5.11 11.66 12.54
N VAL A 226 -5.13 10.36 12.22
CA VAL A 226 -4.26 9.82 11.17
C VAL A 226 -4.56 10.46 9.81
N VAL A 227 -5.82 10.61 9.43
CA VAL A 227 -6.20 11.30 8.18
C VAL A 227 -5.68 12.74 8.17
N LEU A 228 -5.81 13.46 9.28
CA LEU A 228 -5.33 14.84 9.40
C LEU A 228 -3.81 14.91 9.25
N VAL A 229 -3.07 14.02 9.90
CA VAL A 229 -1.60 13.93 9.75
C VAL A 229 -1.24 13.68 8.28
N ARG A 230 -1.90 12.73 7.61
CA ARG A 230 -1.69 12.47 6.18
C ARG A 230 -2.01 13.67 5.31
N PHE A 231 -3.09 14.37 5.61
CA PHE A 231 -3.46 15.58 4.91
C PHE A 231 -2.38 16.66 5.06
N ILE A 232 -1.89 16.89 6.29
CA ILE A 232 -0.80 17.85 6.55
C ILE A 232 0.47 17.45 5.78
N GLU A 233 0.87 16.18 5.82
CA GLU A 233 2.02 15.67 5.06
C GLU A 233 1.86 15.91 3.55
N GLN A 234 0.68 15.65 3.00
CA GLN A 234 0.35 15.93 1.60
C GLN A 234 0.44 17.42 1.27
N GLN A 235 0.02 18.32 2.17
CA GLN A 235 0.16 19.76 1.96
C GLN A 235 1.61 20.22 2.03
N LEU A 236 2.39 19.67 2.97
CA LEU A 236 3.79 20.02 3.16
C LEU A 236 4.68 19.56 1.99
N ALA A 237 4.53 18.31 1.54
CA ALA A 237 5.24 17.81 0.36
C ALA A 237 4.68 18.47 -0.91
N GLY A 238 3.35 18.56 -0.96
CA GLY A 238 2.58 19.04 -2.08
C GLY A 238 2.49 18.05 -3.24
N ASN A 239 1.59 18.31 -4.17
CA ASN A 239 1.35 17.40 -5.31
C ASN A 239 2.53 17.44 -6.29
N LEU A 240 3.05 16.25 -6.60
CA LEU A 240 4.18 16.03 -7.50
C LEU A 240 4.00 14.67 -8.18
N ALA A 241 4.21 14.62 -9.50
CA ALA A 241 4.43 13.39 -10.23
C ALA A 241 5.93 13.12 -10.32
N LEU A 242 6.33 11.89 -10.04
CA LEU A 242 7.73 11.47 -10.07
C LEU A 242 7.90 10.32 -11.06
N GLU A 243 8.82 10.46 -12.00
CA GLU A 243 9.36 9.32 -12.73
C GLU A 243 10.53 8.74 -11.93
N ILE A 244 10.38 7.49 -11.51
CA ILE A 244 11.32 6.79 -10.65
C ILE A 244 11.84 5.51 -11.32
N PRO A 245 13.08 5.08 -11.01
CA PRO A 245 13.54 3.77 -11.44
C PRO A 245 12.76 2.65 -10.74
N LEU A 246 12.38 1.61 -11.48
CA LEU A 246 11.87 0.34 -10.96
C LEU A 246 13.04 -0.50 -10.43
N ALA A 247 13.69 0.05 -9.44
CA ALA A 247 14.90 -0.49 -8.86
C ALA A 247 14.61 -1.54 -7.80
N ARG A 248 15.33 -2.65 -7.85
CA ARG A 248 15.46 -3.56 -6.71
C ARG A 248 16.54 -3.08 -5.78
N GLY A 249 16.35 -3.28 -4.49
CA GLY A 249 17.45 -3.10 -3.54
C GLY A 249 17.64 -1.69 -2.96
N TYR A 250 16.95 -0.65 -3.46
CA TYR A 250 17.10 0.73 -2.94
C TYR A 250 15.83 1.58 -3.10
N GLY A 251 15.82 2.74 -2.44
CA GLY A 251 14.69 3.66 -2.37
C GLY A 251 13.63 3.28 -1.32
N PRO A 252 12.64 4.16 -1.09
CA PRO A 252 11.62 3.99 -0.05
C PRO A 252 10.46 3.08 -0.47
N LEU A 253 10.32 2.76 -1.76
CA LEU A 253 9.20 1.99 -2.28
C LEU A 253 9.53 0.51 -2.48
N SER A 254 8.55 -0.33 -2.15
CA SER A 254 8.47 -1.71 -2.64
C SER A 254 7.43 -1.79 -3.74
N PHE A 255 7.46 -2.86 -4.51
CA PHE A 255 6.62 -3.02 -5.69
C PHE A 255 5.88 -4.36 -5.63
N THR A 256 4.62 -4.34 -6.03
CA THR A 256 3.85 -5.55 -6.35
C THR A 256 3.78 -5.66 -7.87
N ALA A 257 3.83 -6.87 -8.40
CA ALA A 257 3.58 -7.15 -9.80
C ALA A 257 2.44 -8.16 -9.95
N VAL A 258 1.51 -7.90 -10.86
CA VAL A 258 0.32 -8.74 -11.04
C VAL A 258 0.48 -9.63 -12.29
N GLY A 259 0.58 -10.94 -12.12
CA GLY A 259 0.98 -11.88 -13.18
C GLY A 259 -0.15 -12.32 -14.12
N LYS A 260 -1.28 -12.78 -13.58
CA LYS A 260 -2.37 -13.42 -14.34
C LYS A 260 -3.46 -12.46 -14.83
N VAL A 261 -3.08 -11.25 -15.20
CA VAL A 261 -4.05 -10.19 -15.54
C VAL A 261 -3.62 -9.38 -16.75
N VAL A 262 -4.61 -8.88 -17.48
CA VAL A 262 -4.42 -7.93 -18.59
C VAL A 262 -5.13 -6.61 -18.28
N PRO A 263 -4.73 -5.48 -18.88
CA PRO A 263 -5.45 -4.22 -18.75
C PRO A 263 -6.94 -4.38 -19.08
N ALA A 264 -7.80 -3.73 -18.30
CA ALA A 264 -9.25 -3.79 -18.51
C ALA A 264 -9.69 -3.06 -19.80
N GLU A 265 -8.87 -2.15 -20.32
CA GLU A 265 -9.18 -1.44 -21.55
C GLU A 265 -9.22 -2.41 -22.76
N PRO A 266 -10.30 -2.39 -23.55
CA PRO A 266 -10.42 -3.28 -24.70
C PRO A 266 -9.36 -2.95 -25.76
N LEU A 267 -8.63 -3.97 -26.20
CA LEU A 267 -7.64 -3.84 -27.27
C LEU A 267 -8.31 -3.33 -28.56
N PRO A 268 -7.68 -2.36 -29.27
CA PRO A 268 -8.18 -1.91 -30.56
C PRO A 268 -8.07 -3.05 -31.58
N GLY A 269 -9.20 -3.55 -32.06
CA GLY A 269 -9.27 -4.62 -33.06
C GLY A 269 -10.34 -5.68 -32.83
N GLY A 270 -10.88 -5.80 -31.61
CA GLY A 270 -11.84 -6.87 -31.27
C GLY A 270 -11.18 -8.26 -31.26
N GLY A 271 -11.75 -9.21 -30.52
CA GLY A 271 -11.26 -10.60 -30.49
C GLY A 271 -10.41 -10.99 -29.27
N CYS A 272 -10.27 -10.11 -28.27
CA CYS A 272 -9.76 -10.49 -26.96
C CYS A 272 -10.89 -11.03 -26.09
N ASP A 273 -10.84 -12.33 -25.76
CA ASP A 273 -11.85 -12.97 -24.90
C ASP A 273 -11.76 -12.50 -23.44
N CYS A 274 -10.61 -11.98 -22.99
CA CYS A 274 -10.43 -11.49 -21.62
C CYS A 274 -11.25 -10.23 -21.31
N THR A 275 -11.45 -9.37 -22.32
CA THR A 275 -12.17 -8.09 -22.19
C THR A 275 -13.55 -8.15 -22.85
N ASN A 276 -14.12 -9.35 -23.03
CA ASN A 276 -15.43 -9.52 -23.65
C ASN A 276 -16.53 -8.97 -22.70
N PRO A 277 -17.31 -7.95 -23.12
CA PRO A 277 -18.35 -7.34 -22.28
C PRO A 277 -19.50 -8.31 -21.93
N ASP A 278 -19.72 -9.35 -22.75
CA ASP A 278 -20.81 -10.31 -22.54
C ASP A 278 -20.46 -11.38 -21.48
N ARG A 279 -19.23 -11.37 -20.97
CA ARG A 279 -18.79 -12.30 -19.94
C ARG A 279 -18.93 -11.67 -18.57
N GLU A 280 -19.48 -12.43 -17.64
CA GLU A 280 -19.53 -12.05 -16.23
C GLU A 280 -18.09 -11.80 -15.73
N SER A 281 -17.79 -10.55 -15.40
CA SER A 281 -16.47 -10.17 -14.92
C SER A 281 -16.32 -10.61 -13.47
N LYS A 282 -15.31 -11.44 -13.19
CA LYS A 282 -14.89 -11.68 -11.81
C LYS A 282 -14.43 -10.35 -11.23
N THR A 283 -14.97 -9.98 -10.07
CA THR A 283 -14.49 -8.82 -9.33
C THR A 283 -13.07 -9.11 -8.84
N LEU A 284 -12.11 -8.30 -9.28
CA LEU A 284 -10.70 -8.39 -8.88
C LEU A 284 -10.37 -7.30 -7.87
N GLU A 285 -9.35 -7.53 -7.03
CA GLU A 285 -8.87 -6.52 -6.09
C GLU A 285 -8.26 -5.32 -6.84
N TYR A 286 -7.70 -5.57 -8.02
CA TYR A 286 -7.07 -4.58 -8.88
C TYR A 286 -7.99 -4.16 -10.03
N GLU A 287 -8.92 -3.23 -9.78
CA GLU A 287 -9.99 -2.79 -10.69
C GLU A 287 -9.54 -2.40 -12.11
N GLN A 288 -8.30 -1.94 -12.29
CA GLN A 288 -7.75 -1.57 -13.60
C GLN A 288 -7.39 -2.78 -14.50
N PHE A 289 -7.52 -4.01 -13.98
CA PHE A 289 -7.18 -5.22 -14.69
C PHE A 289 -8.36 -6.20 -14.77
N VAL A 290 -8.30 -7.11 -15.74
CA VAL A 290 -9.19 -8.27 -15.87
C VAL A 290 -8.39 -9.56 -15.90
N GLU A 291 -9.03 -10.68 -15.57
CA GLU A 291 -8.40 -12.00 -15.56
C GLU A 291 -7.88 -12.37 -16.96
N CYS A 292 -6.62 -12.78 -17.05
CA CYS A 292 -6.06 -13.32 -18.28
C CYS A 292 -6.51 -14.77 -18.47
N LEU A 293 -7.22 -15.05 -19.57
CA LEU A 293 -7.72 -16.39 -19.84
C LEU A 293 -6.71 -17.20 -20.63
N ASP A 294 -6.44 -18.41 -20.18
CA ASP A 294 -5.54 -19.34 -20.88
C ASP A 294 -6.10 -19.78 -22.24
N SER A 295 -7.41 -19.72 -22.44
CA SER A 295 -8.10 -19.98 -23.70
C SER A 295 -8.24 -18.75 -24.62
N CYS A 296 -7.82 -17.56 -24.17
CA CYS A 296 -7.99 -16.34 -24.95
C CYS A 296 -7.20 -16.42 -26.26
N ARG A 297 -7.82 -16.01 -27.36
CA ARG A 297 -7.21 -16.00 -28.70
C ARG A 297 -5.99 -15.08 -28.82
N VAL A 298 -5.85 -14.12 -27.91
CA VAL A 298 -4.76 -13.13 -27.92
C VAL A 298 -3.75 -13.39 -26.79
N HIS A 299 -4.22 -13.61 -25.57
CA HIS A 299 -3.38 -13.69 -24.37
C HIS A 299 -3.23 -15.11 -23.81
N GLY A 300 -3.95 -16.08 -24.39
CA GLY A 300 -3.98 -17.46 -23.94
C GLY A 300 -2.71 -18.24 -24.28
N ILE A 301 -2.61 -19.43 -23.71
CA ILE A 301 -1.44 -20.31 -23.82
C ILE A 301 -1.14 -20.64 -25.28
N ALA A 302 -2.17 -21.04 -26.03
CA ALA A 302 -2.02 -21.40 -27.45
C ALA A 302 -1.55 -20.20 -28.29
N ALA A 303 -2.12 -19.02 -28.04
CA ALA A 303 -1.76 -17.79 -28.73
C ALA A 303 -0.28 -17.43 -28.48
N VAL A 304 0.14 -17.39 -27.21
CA VAL A 304 1.52 -17.08 -26.81
C VAL A 304 2.52 -18.08 -27.39
N ASN A 305 2.19 -19.37 -27.37
CA ASN A 305 3.07 -20.42 -27.87
C ASN A 305 3.12 -20.48 -29.41
N SER A 306 2.15 -19.87 -30.10
CA SER A 306 2.14 -19.78 -31.57
C SER A 306 2.93 -18.60 -32.12
N LEU A 307 3.28 -17.61 -31.28
CA LEU A 307 4.07 -16.44 -31.71
C LEU A 307 5.45 -16.86 -32.20
N SER A 308 5.90 -16.30 -33.31
CA SER A 308 7.30 -16.43 -33.72
C SER A 308 8.25 -15.89 -32.65
N PRO A 309 9.54 -16.29 -32.63
CA PRO A 309 10.50 -15.77 -31.66
C PRO A 309 10.58 -14.24 -31.64
N ALA A 310 10.50 -13.60 -32.81
CA ALA A 310 10.55 -12.15 -32.93
C ALA A 310 9.30 -11.47 -32.35
N GLU A 311 8.11 -12.05 -32.55
CA GLU A 311 6.85 -11.55 -31.99
C GLU A 311 6.80 -11.76 -30.47
N PHE A 312 7.29 -12.90 -30.00
CA PHE A 312 7.38 -13.21 -28.58
C PHE A 312 8.22 -12.19 -27.82
N LEU A 313 9.40 -11.84 -28.34
CA LEU A 313 10.29 -10.87 -27.69
C LEU A 313 9.66 -9.48 -27.55
N ARG A 314 8.67 -9.12 -28.38
CA ARG A 314 7.94 -7.85 -28.26
C ARG A 314 7.02 -7.82 -27.05
N VAL A 315 6.53 -8.97 -26.60
CA VAL A 315 5.59 -9.11 -25.48
C VAL A 315 6.22 -9.74 -24.24
N ALA A 316 7.48 -10.17 -24.31
CA ALA A 316 8.14 -10.92 -23.25
C ALA A 316 8.28 -10.18 -21.91
N ASP A 317 8.19 -8.84 -21.85
CA ASP A 317 8.11 -8.09 -20.58
C ASP A 317 6.74 -8.11 -19.91
N GLN A 318 5.71 -8.56 -20.61
CA GLN A 318 4.36 -8.50 -20.07
C GLN A 318 4.14 -9.67 -19.10
N PRO A 319 3.76 -9.42 -17.83
CA PRO A 319 3.58 -10.50 -16.86
C PRO A 319 2.54 -11.55 -17.25
N TRP A 320 1.50 -11.16 -18.00
CA TRP A 320 0.48 -12.09 -18.48
C TRP A 320 1.01 -13.16 -19.42
N VAL A 321 2.14 -12.93 -20.11
CA VAL A 321 2.77 -13.94 -20.95
C VAL A 321 3.16 -15.16 -20.13
N TRP A 322 3.71 -14.93 -18.94
CA TRP A 322 4.27 -15.96 -18.05
C TRP A 322 3.23 -16.50 -17.05
N GLY A 323 2.23 -15.70 -16.67
CA GLY A 323 1.14 -16.12 -15.77
C GLY A 323 1.64 -16.54 -14.39
N GLU A 324 1.58 -17.84 -14.07
CA GLU A 324 2.13 -18.40 -12.82
C GLU A 324 3.65 -18.57 -12.81
N HIS A 325 4.29 -18.53 -13.98
CA HIS A 325 5.75 -18.69 -14.09
C HIS A 325 6.49 -17.34 -14.02
N VAL A 326 5.79 -16.25 -13.69
CA VAL A 326 6.40 -14.94 -13.44
C VAL A 326 7.38 -15.03 -12.29
N ASN A 327 8.55 -14.41 -12.43
CA ASN A 327 9.48 -14.26 -11.33
C ASN A 327 10.31 -12.98 -11.48
N ASP A 328 11.24 -12.79 -10.55
CA ASP A 328 12.08 -11.61 -10.52
C ASP A 328 13.03 -11.53 -11.73
N ALA A 329 13.32 -12.56 -12.51
CA ALA A 329 14.11 -12.35 -13.74
C ALA A 329 13.41 -11.39 -14.75
N LEU A 330 12.08 -11.23 -14.68
CA LEU A 330 11.28 -10.45 -15.63
C LEU A 330 11.51 -8.92 -15.60
N VAL A 331 11.98 -8.35 -14.49
CA VAL A 331 12.19 -6.88 -14.44
C VAL A 331 13.52 -6.53 -15.06
N ARG A 332 13.45 -5.66 -16.07
CA ARG A 332 14.61 -5.21 -16.82
C ARG A 332 15.40 -4.19 -16.02
N GLY A 333 16.72 -4.22 -16.17
CA GLY A 333 17.56 -3.12 -15.72
C GLY A 333 17.16 -1.81 -16.40
N GLY A 334 16.91 -0.76 -15.62
CA GLY A 334 16.58 0.56 -16.14
C GLY A 334 15.10 0.80 -16.48
N ASP A 335 14.20 -0.14 -16.18
CA ASP A 335 12.76 0.11 -16.25
C ASP A 335 12.35 1.23 -15.28
N ARG A 336 11.35 2.02 -15.66
CA ARG A 336 10.90 3.22 -14.93
C ARG A 336 9.39 3.29 -14.83
N MET A 337 8.93 3.98 -13.80
CA MET A 337 7.51 4.15 -13.49
C MET A 337 7.23 5.60 -13.11
N VAL A 338 6.12 6.13 -13.60
CA VAL A 338 5.60 7.42 -13.14
C VAL A 338 4.62 7.17 -11.99
N ILE A 339 4.81 7.86 -10.87
CA ILE A 339 3.96 7.77 -9.69
C ILE A 339 3.50 9.15 -9.23
N ALA A 340 2.38 9.21 -8.52
CA ALA A 340 1.91 10.39 -7.81
C ALA A 340 1.49 10.05 -6.38
N GLY A 341 1.42 11.08 -5.52
CA GLY A 341 0.93 10.92 -4.15
C GLY A 341 1.98 10.50 -3.11
N LEU A 342 3.27 10.54 -3.48
CA LEU A 342 4.36 10.35 -2.54
C LEU A 342 4.49 11.62 -1.67
N SER A 343 4.11 11.53 -0.39
CA SER A 343 4.09 12.68 0.55
C SER A 343 4.97 12.49 1.78
N GLY A 344 5.74 11.41 1.83
CA GLY A 344 6.58 11.03 2.96
C GLY A 344 6.53 9.52 3.23
N TRP A 345 7.04 9.09 4.37
CA TRP A 345 6.92 7.70 4.83
C TRP A 345 5.47 7.34 5.09
N ASP A 346 5.15 6.07 4.88
CA ASP A 346 3.82 5.46 4.93
C ASP A 346 2.79 5.97 3.91
N SER A 347 3.17 6.91 3.03
CA SER A 347 2.29 7.30 1.92
C SER A 347 2.10 6.13 0.94
N ILE A 348 0.92 6.08 0.31
CA ILE A 348 0.57 5.07 -0.69
C ILE A 348 0.51 5.79 -2.03
N PRO A 349 1.62 5.86 -2.78
CA PRO A 349 1.58 6.47 -4.10
C PRO A 349 0.80 5.58 -5.07
N VAL A 350 0.28 6.19 -6.13
CA VAL A 350 -0.38 5.51 -7.25
C VAL A 350 0.48 5.61 -8.48
N ARG A 351 0.45 4.57 -9.31
CA ARG A 351 1.05 4.62 -10.63
C ARG A 351 0.22 5.52 -11.54
N LEU A 352 0.87 6.39 -12.30
CA LEU A 352 0.25 7.15 -13.38
C LEU A 352 0.47 6.45 -14.72
N GLU A 353 -0.56 6.51 -15.56
CA GLU A 353 -0.52 5.95 -16.92
C GLU A 353 -0.08 7.03 -17.90
N VAL A 354 1.23 7.25 -17.97
CA VAL A 354 1.82 8.27 -18.84
C VAL A 354 2.73 7.59 -19.85
N ARG A 355 2.50 7.80 -21.15
CA ARG A 355 3.23 7.11 -22.23
C ARG A 355 4.45 7.87 -22.74
N THR A 356 4.58 9.16 -22.44
CA THR A 356 5.49 10.07 -23.17
C THR A 356 6.59 10.71 -22.32
N VAL A 357 6.65 10.44 -21.01
CA VAL A 357 7.41 11.28 -20.07
C VAL A 357 8.58 10.52 -19.43
N PHE A 358 9.38 9.84 -20.25
CA PHE A 358 10.56 9.11 -19.79
C PHE A 358 11.83 9.87 -20.19
N ALA A 359 12.50 10.49 -19.21
CA ALA A 359 13.70 11.29 -19.47
C ALA A 359 14.87 10.41 -19.99
N GLN A 360 14.97 9.17 -19.50
CA GLN A 360 15.93 8.14 -19.90
C GLN A 360 15.34 6.77 -19.52
N GLY A 361 15.47 5.71 -20.33
CA GLY A 361 14.97 4.36 -19.97
C GLY A 361 13.59 4.00 -20.54
N ARG A 362 13.05 2.85 -20.14
CA ARG A 362 11.78 2.28 -20.66
C ARG A 362 10.69 2.28 -19.60
N GLN A 363 9.45 2.45 -20.03
CA GLN A 363 8.29 2.29 -19.15
C GLN A 363 8.14 0.82 -18.73
N ALA A 364 8.10 0.58 -17.42
CA ALA A 364 7.75 -0.73 -16.86
C ALA A 364 6.34 -1.14 -17.31
N ALA A 365 6.04 -2.44 -17.42
CA ALA A 365 4.68 -2.91 -17.74
C ALA A 365 3.62 -2.39 -16.75
N ALA A 366 2.37 -2.21 -17.18
CA ALA A 366 1.29 -1.62 -16.36
C ALA A 366 1.05 -2.38 -15.04
N ASN A 367 1.29 -3.68 -15.06
CA ASN A 367 1.10 -4.63 -13.96
C ASN A 367 2.02 -4.39 -12.75
N TYR A 368 3.08 -3.59 -12.89
CA TYR A 368 3.93 -3.18 -11.77
C TYR A 368 3.29 -2.00 -11.03
N LEU A 369 2.97 -2.20 -9.76
CA LEU A 369 2.31 -1.23 -8.89
C LEU A 369 3.21 -0.86 -7.70
N PRO A 370 3.30 0.43 -7.34
CA PRO A 370 4.02 0.83 -6.15
C PRO A 370 3.23 0.44 -4.90
N ARG A 371 3.95 0.03 -3.86
CA ARG A 371 3.37 -0.18 -2.54
C ARG A 371 3.65 1.02 -1.66
N ARG A 372 3.09 0.98 -0.46
CA ARG A 372 3.36 1.94 0.61
C ARG A 372 4.86 2.23 0.77
N ALA A 373 5.22 3.51 0.89
CA ALA A 373 6.56 3.95 1.22
C ALA A 373 6.94 3.52 2.64
N ALA A 374 7.96 2.68 2.79
CA ALA A 374 8.39 2.18 4.08
C ALA A 374 9.87 1.79 4.03
N GLU A 375 10.59 2.03 5.13
CA GLU A 375 11.95 1.49 5.23
C GLU A 375 11.88 -0.03 5.45
N PRO A 376 12.53 -0.84 4.59
CA PRO A 376 12.65 -2.27 4.82
C PRO A 376 13.78 -2.56 5.83
N ARG A 377 13.73 -3.71 6.52
CA ARG A 377 14.84 -4.14 7.40
C ARG A 377 16.18 -4.22 6.67
N LYS A 378 16.17 -4.65 5.40
CA LYS A 378 17.33 -4.64 4.49
C LYS A 378 16.84 -4.22 3.10
N ARG A 379 17.36 -3.12 2.56
CA ARG A 379 16.97 -2.65 1.22
C ARG A 379 17.38 -3.66 0.14
N ALA A 380 18.59 -4.22 0.23
CA ALA A 380 19.15 -5.17 -0.74
C ALA A 380 18.34 -6.46 -0.93
N THR A 381 17.58 -6.89 0.07
CA THR A 381 16.75 -8.11 0.00
C THR A 381 15.32 -7.83 -0.45
N ARG A 382 15.03 -6.61 -0.93
CA ARG A 382 13.70 -6.21 -1.40
C ARG A 382 13.47 -6.78 -2.79
N GLY A 383 12.76 -7.90 -2.87
CA GLY A 383 12.20 -8.46 -4.10
C GLY A 383 10.82 -7.89 -4.44
N LEU A 384 10.31 -8.25 -5.61
CA LEU A 384 8.92 -7.97 -5.98
C LEU A 384 7.99 -8.96 -5.29
N ARG A 385 6.77 -8.50 -5.02
CA ARG A 385 5.71 -9.41 -4.60
C ARG A 385 4.84 -9.73 -5.80
N TRP A 386 4.89 -10.97 -6.26
CA TRP A 386 4.03 -11.48 -7.31
C TRP A 386 2.67 -11.85 -6.74
N ARG A 387 1.63 -11.25 -7.32
CA ARG A 387 0.23 -11.43 -6.94
C ARG A 387 -0.62 -11.80 -8.15
N ASP A 388 -1.72 -12.49 -7.92
CA ASP A 388 -2.76 -12.66 -8.92
C ASP A 388 -3.83 -11.56 -8.83
N GLY A 389 -4.87 -11.64 -9.65
CA GLY A 389 -5.97 -10.68 -9.65
C GLY A 389 -6.81 -10.66 -8.36
N ALA A 390 -6.74 -11.71 -7.54
CA ALA A 390 -7.43 -11.83 -6.26
C ALA A 390 -6.52 -11.45 -5.06
N ASP A 391 -5.35 -10.86 -5.32
CA ASP A 391 -4.29 -10.56 -4.35
C ASP A 391 -3.71 -11.78 -3.60
N SER A 392 -3.86 -12.98 -4.17
CA SER A 392 -3.18 -14.17 -3.66
C SER A 392 -1.73 -14.19 -4.10
N THR A 393 -0.84 -14.75 -3.27
CA THR A 393 0.57 -14.92 -3.64
C THR A 393 0.69 -15.90 -4.79
N ILE A 394 1.43 -15.55 -5.84
CA ILE A 394 1.78 -16.52 -6.90
C ILE A 394 2.98 -17.33 -6.42
N GLU A 395 2.78 -18.63 -6.24
CA GLU A 395 3.87 -19.58 -6.06
C GLU A 395 4.44 -19.94 -7.44
N VAL A 396 5.71 -19.59 -7.65
CA VAL A 396 6.35 -19.77 -8.97
C VAL A 396 6.67 -21.23 -9.18
N GLU A 397 5.97 -21.87 -10.10
CA GLU A 397 6.32 -23.21 -10.57
C GLU A 397 7.66 -23.14 -11.33
N ARG A 398 8.62 -23.97 -10.92
CA ARG A 398 9.93 -24.04 -11.58
C ARG A 398 9.86 -25.02 -12.75
N PHE A 399 10.50 -24.65 -13.84
CA PHE A 399 10.69 -25.56 -14.97
C PHE A 399 11.48 -26.79 -14.53
N ASN A 400 10.96 -27.98 -14.83
CA ASN A 400 11.65 -29.24 -14.61
C ASN A 400 11.83 -29.98 -15.95
N PRO A 401 13.06 -30.02 -16.50
CA PRO A 401 13.31 -30.62 -17.82
C PRO A 401 12.97 -32.12 -17.87
N ASP A 402 13.02 -32.83 -16.74
CA ASP A 402 12.77 -34.28 -16.68
C ASP A 402 11.29 -34.62 -16.88
N THR A 403 10.39 -33.67 -16.58
CA THR A 403 8.94 -33.89 -16.59
C THR A 403 8.21 -32.98 -17.59
N MET A 404 8.88 -31.96 -18.12
CA MET A 404 8.30 -30.95 -18.99
C MET A 404 9.11 -30.87 -20.29
N PRO A 405 8.70 -31.57 -21.36
CA PRO A 405 9.43 -31.53 -22.63
C PRO A 405 9.32 -30.13 -23.25
N GLU A 406 10.45 -29.44 -23.35
CA GLU A 406 10.55 -28.17 -24.07
C GLU A 406 10.43 -28.38 -25.58
N PHE A 407 9.70 -27.48 -26.25
CA PHE A 407 9.64 -27.49 -27.72
C PHE A 407 10.40 -26.31 -28.35
N GLU A 408 10.63 -25.25 -27.59
CA GLU A 408 11.38 -24.07 -28.06
C GLU A 408 12.02 -23.32 -26.89
N ARG A 409 13.21 -22.78 -27.16
CA ARG A 409 13.97 -21.96 -26.22
C ARG A 409 14.39 -20.66 -26.90
N ILE A 410 14.02 -19.52 -26.31
CA ILE A 410 14.26 -18.19 -26.88
C ILE A 410 15.12 -17.38 -25.92
N SER A 411 16.24 -16.83 -26.40
CA SER A 411 17.05 -15.89 -25.62
C SER A 411 16.28 -14.60 -25.39
N LEU A 412 16.15 -14.18 -24.12
CA LEU A 412 15.44 -12.96 -23.74
C LEU A 412 16.31 -11.70 -23.81
N ALA A 413 17.59 -11.83 -24.15
CA ALA A 413 18.52 -10.70 -24.25
C ALA A 413 18.04 -9.62 -25.23
N GLY A 414 17.38 -10.00 -26.33
CA GLY A 414 16.79 -9.06 -27.29
C GLY A 414 15.63 -8.23 -26.71
N ALA A 415 15.04 -8.70 -25.61
CA ALA A 415 14.08 -7.98 -24.80
C ALA A 415 14.74 -7.24 -23.62
N GLY A 416 16.06 -7.30 -23.42
CA GLY A 416 16.74 -6.71 -22.27
C GLY A 416 16.36 -7.37 -20.94
N ILE A 417 15.93 -8.63 -20.98
CA ILE A 417 15.64 -9.47 -19.82
C ILE A 417 16.73 -10.54 -19.74
N ASP A 418 17.27 -10.76 -18.55
CA ASP A 418 18.30 -11.78 -18.34
C ASP A 418 17.67 -13.18 -18.34
N GLY A 419 18.23 -14.08 -19.15
CA GLY A 419 17.83 -15.49 -19.22
C GLY A 419 17.15 -15.92 -20.53
N TYR A 420 16.39 -17.00 -20.44
CA TYR A 420 15.74 -17.67 -21.57
C TYR A 420 14.26 -17.92 -21.28
N ALA A 421 13.43 -17.79 -22.32
CA ALA A 421 12.09 -18.32 -22.31
C ALA A 421 12.13 -19.77 -22.76
N VAL A 422 11.59 -20.67 -21.94
CA VAL A 422 11.38 -22.08 -22.28
C VAL A 422 9.90 -22.30 -22.51
N ARG A 423 9.53 -22.69 -23.73
CA ARG A 423 8.14 -22.96 -24.09
C ARG A 423 7.85 -24.45 -24.03
N VAL A 424 6.77 -24.80 -23.34
CA VAL A 424 6.26 -26.16 -23.15
C VAL A 424 4.85 -26.22 -23.71
N ARG A 425 4.50 -27.31 -24.37
CA ARG A 425 3.15 -27.46 -24.97
C ARG A 425 2.07 -27.37 -23.89
N SER A 426 0.99 -26.65 -24.20
CA SER A 426 -0.17 -26.48 -23.31
C SER A 426 0.12 -25.80 -21.97
N ARG A 427 1.28 -25.16 -21.80
CA ARG A 427 1.63 -24.35 -20.62
C ARG A 427 2.14 -22.97 -21.04
N ARG A 428 2.05 -22.01 -20.13
CA ARG A 428 2.71 -20.72 -20.32
C ARG A 428 4.24 -20.90 -20.33
N PRO A 429 4.99 -20.02 -20.99
CA PRO A 429 6.45 -20.10 -20.99
C PRO A 429 7.04 -19.99 -19.59
N PHE A 430 8.20 -20.58 -19.37
CA PHE A 430 8.99 -20.46 -18.13
C PHE A 430 10.20 -19.56 -18.37
N ILE A 431 10.56 -18.74 -17.38
CA ILE A 431 11.79 -17.94 -17.44
C ILE A 431 12.91 -18.63 -16.65
N CYS A 432 14.03 -18.88 -17.31
CA CYS A 432 15.16 -19.64 -16.78
C CYS A 432 16.47 -18.84 -16.89
N GLU A 433 17.28 -18.81 -15.83
CA GLU A 433 18.50 -18.00 -15.75
C GLU A 433 19.64 -18.52 -16.66
N HIS A 434 19.73 -19.84 -16.88
CA HIS A 434 20.71 -20.47 -17.77
C HIS A 434 20.16 -21.79 -18.35
N PRO A 435 20.70 -22.30 -19.47
CA PRO A 435 20.30 -23.61 -19.97
C PRO A 435 20.65 -24.68 -18.94
N ALA A 436 19.63 -25.36 -18.42
CA ALA A 436 19.82 -26.67 -17.81
C ALA A 436 20.51 -27.53 -18.88
N ARG A 437 21.73 -28.00 -18.56
CA ARG A 437 22.44 -28.97 -19.37
C ARG A 437 21.90 -30.36 -19.12
#